data_AF-A0A8J2FM12-F1
#
_entry.id   AF-A0A8J2FM12-F1
#
_cell.length_a   1.000
_cell.length_b   1.000
_cell.length_c   1.000
_cell.angle_alpha   90.00
_cell.angle_beta   90.00
_cell.angle_gamma   90.00
#
_symmetry.space_group_name_H-M   'P 1'
#
loop_
_entity.id
_entity.type
_entity.pdbx_description
1 polymer ?
#
loop_
_entity_poly.entity_id
_entity_poly.type
_entity_poly.pdbx_seq_one_letter_code
_entity_poly.pdbx_strand_id
1 'polypeptide(L)'
;MLAKTLEYRFVESYRAEGLSDLLPQTRGSVAKSCTFSCCVDVLLKAARIPHRVVAVDVVNKPKMFLNLFPKGTTPGCLYRGQRLNETADILKLICREFGESHI
;
A
#
# COMPACT_ATOMS: atom_id res chain seq x y z
N MET A 1 27.21 -7.41 -5.32
CA MET A 1 26.39 -6.18 -5.17
C MET A 1 25.20 -6.55 -4.29
N LEU A 2 25.29 -6.30 -2.98
CA LEU A 2 24.28 -6.75 -2.00
C LEU A 2 22.99 -5.96 -2.20
N ALA A 3 21.94 -6.63 -2.65
CA ALA A 3 20.60 -6.06 -2.76
C ALA A 3 20.18 -5.60 -1.37
N LYS A 4 20.24 -4.27 -1.13
CA LYS A 4 19.66 -3.65 0.06
C LYS A 4 18.16 -3.88 -0.01
N THR A 5 17.68 -4.92 0.65
CA THR A 5 16.26 -5.11 0.96
C THR A 5 15.88 -4.02 1.96
N LEU A 6 15.73 -2.79 1.47
CA LEU A 6 15.19 -1.67 2.21
C LEU A 6 13.76 -2.05 2.57
N GLU A 7 13.43 -2.06 3.86
CA GLU A 7 12.08 -2.32 4.36
C GLU A 7 11.14 -1.19 3.93
N TYR A 8 10.73 -1.19 2.66
CA TYR A 8 9.67 -0.36 2.15
C TYR A 8 8.37 -1.12 2.33
N ARG A 9 7.49 -0.65 3.21
CA ARG A 9 6.17 -1.27 3.43
C ARG A 9 5.10 -0.33 2.88
N PHE A 10 4.55 -0.72 1.75
CA PHE A 10 3.37 -0.13 1.15
C PHE A 10 2.14 -0.83 1.68
N VAL A 11 1.14 -0.08 2.11
CA VAL A 11 -0.12 -0.65 2.60
C VAL A 11 -1.24 -0.38 1.61
N GLU A 12 -1.87 -1.46 1.15
CA GLU A 12 -2.93 -1.45 0.15
C GLU A 12 -4.27 -1.83 0.75
N SER A 13 -5.31 -1.10 0.36
CA SER A 13 -6.70 -1.44 0.70
C SER A 13 -7.24 -2.53 -0.23
N TYR A 14 -7.84 -3.54 0.39
CA TYR A 14 -8.61 -4.55 -0.30
C TYR A 14 -10.07 -4.56 0.19
N ARG A 15 -10.99 -4.90 -0.72
CA ARG A 15 -12.41 -5.14 -0.44
C ARG A 15 -12.74 -6.56 -0.89
N ALA A 16 -13.36 -7.34 -0.02
CA ALA A 16 -14.05 -8.55 -0.46
C ALA A 16 -15.35 -8.13 -1.14
N GLU A 17 -15.50 -8.39 -2.43
CA GLU A 17 -16.78 -8.16 -3.12
C GLU A 17 -17.55 -9.50 -3.20
N GLY A 18 -18.76 -9.54 -2.62
CA GLY A 18 -19.77 -10.57 -2.88
C GLY A 18 -20.29 -11.38 -1.67
N LEU A 19 -21.56 -11.12 -1.33
CA LEU A 19 -22.53 -11.90 -0.53
C LEU A 19 -22.54 -11.77 1.02
N SER A 20 -23.45 -10.88 1.43
CA SER A 20 -24.16 -10.74 2.70
C SER A 20 -24.57 -12.05 3.40
N ASP A 21 -24.43 -12.07 4.73
CA ASP A 21 -25.36 -12.68 5.71
C ASP A 21 -25.83 -14.15 5.55
N LEU A 22 -25.32 -14.95 4.62
CA LEU A 22 -25.93 -16.26 4.33
C LEU A 22 -25.00 -17.48 4.33
N LEU A 23 -23.67 -17.39 4.43
CA LEU A 23 -22.82 -18.59 4.52
C LEU A 23 -21.54 -18.36 5.35
N PRO A 24 -21.17 -19.24 6.31
CA PRO A 24 -19.99 -19.03 7.17
C PRO A 24 -18.62 -19.22 6.49
N GLN A 25 -18.53 -19.42 5.17
CA GLN A 25 -17.30 -19.91 4.52
C GLN A 25 -17.04 -19.41 3.08
N THR A 26 -17.58 -18.27 2.65
CA THR A 26 -17.26 -17.75 1.32
C THR A 26 -15.90 -17.02 1.31
N ARG A 27 -14.90 -17.66 0.68
CA ARG A 27 -13.64 -17.06 0.25
C ARG A 27 -13.91 -16.01 -0.83
N GLY A 28 -14.34 -14.80 -0.44
CA GLY A 28 -14.48 -13.67 -1.36
C GLY A 28 -13.15 -13.32 -2.02
N SER A 29 -13.17 -12.89 -3.29
CA SER A 29 -11.97 -12.43 -3.97
C SER A 29 -11.49 -11.12 -3.36
N VAL A 30 -10.22 -11.09 -2.97
CA VAL A 30 -9.59 -9.93 -2.33
C VAL A 30 -9.19 -8.96 -3.46
N ALA A 31 -10.04 -7.99 -3.78
CA ALA A 31 -9.82 -7.02 -4.85
C ALA A 31 -9.27 -5.70 -4.30
N LYS A 32 -8.29 -5.10 -4.99
CA LYS A 32 -7.81 -3.76 -4.64
C LYS A 32 -8.93 -2.76 -4.87
N SER A 33 -9.33 -2.02 -3.83
CA SER A 33 -10.46 -1.09 -3.90
C SER A 33 -10.04 0.37 -4.01
N CYS A 34 -8.79 0.70 -3.71
CA CYS A 34 -8.30 2.08 -3.67
C CYS A 34 -7.49 2.43 -4.93
N THR A 35 -8.04 3.29 -5.78
CA THR A 35 -7.40 3.74 -7.03
C THR A 35 -6.03 4.38 -6.79
N PHE A 36 -5.90 5.18 -5.72
CA PHE A 36 -4.61 5.79 -5.34
C PHE A 36 -3.56 4.75 -4.92
N SER A 37 -3.99 3.67 -4.27
CA SER A 37 -3.08 2.58 -3.92
C SER A 37 -2.60 1.85 -5.17
N CYS A 38 -3.51 1.62 -6.13
CA CYS A 38 -3.16 1.05 -7.43
C CYS A 38 -2.15 1.93 -8.19
N CYS A 39 -2.32 3.25 -8.21
CA CYS A 39 -1.38 4.16 -8.89
C CYS A 39 0.04 4.04 -8.33
N VAL A 40 0.20 4.05 -7.01
CA VAL A 40 1.52 3.94 -6.38
C VAL A 40 2.14 2.56 -6.63
N ASP A 41 1.37 1.49 -6.53
CA ASP A 41 1.85 0.12 -6.81
C ASP A 41 2.31 -0.06 -8.25
N VAL A 42 1.54 0.44 -9.22
CA VAL A 42 1.92 0.42 -10.64
C VAL A 42 3.23 1.18 -10.86
N LEU A 43 3.39 2.36 -10.26
CA LEU A 43 4.63 3.14 -10.39
C LEU A 43 5.83 2.43 -9.78
N LEU A 44 5.69 1.91 -8.56
CA LEU A 44 6.77 1.17 -7.90
C LEU A 44 7.18 -0.07 -8.71
N LYS A 45 6.21 -0.80 -9.26
CA LYS A 45 6.46 -1.98 -10.13
C LYS A 45 7.10 -1.60 -11.46
N ALA A 46 6.58 -0.57 -12.14
CA ALA A 46 7.09 -0.11 -13.42
C ALA A 46 8.54 0.37 -13.29
N ALA A 47 8.84 1.12 -12.22
CA ALA A 47 10.18 1.55 -11.89
C ALA A 47 11.03 0.44 -11.23
N ARG A 48 10.53 -0.80 -11.07
CA ARG A 48 11.25 -1.92 -10.44
C ARG A 48 11.85 -1.57 -9.06
N ILE A 49 11.23 -0.65 -8.34
CA ILE A 49 11.67 -0.23 -7.00
C ILE A 49 11.33 -1.38 -6.04
N PRO A 50 12.30 -1.96 -5.31
CA PRO A 50 12.01 -3.02 -4.36
C PRO A 50 11.08 -2.52 -3.25
N HIS A 51 9.93 -3.18 -3.09
CA HIS A 51 8.93 -2.83 -2.08
C HIS A 51 8.17 -4.06 -1.58
N ARG A 52 7.65 -3.95 -0.36
CA ARG A 52 6.72 -4.92 0.23
C ARG A 52 5.34 -4.32 0.28
N VAL A 53 4.36 -5.06 -0.23
CA VAL A 53 2.94 -4.72 -0.09
C VAL A 53 2.35 -5.43 1.14
N VAL A 54 1.54 -4.69 1.91
CA VAL A 54 0.77 -5.17 3.05
C VAL A 54 -0.69 -4.90 2.75
N ALA A 55 -1.48 -5.97 2.65
CA ALA A 55 -2.92 -5.85 2.47
C ALA A 55 -3.62 -5.46 3.78
N VAL A 56 -4.56 -4.52 3.72
CA VAL A 56 -5.49 -4.21 4.80
C VAL A 56 -6.93 -4.22 4.30
N ASP A 57 -7.82 -4.72 5.15
CA ASP A 57 -9.27 -4.55 4.95
C ASP A 57 -9.63 -3.07 5.13
N VAL A 58 -10.25 -2.48 4.11
CA VAL A 58 -10.63 -1.06 4.14
C VAL A 58 -11.73 -0.75 5.15
N VAL A 59 -12.59 -1.74 5.46
CA VAL A 59 -13.69 -1.63 6.44
C VAL A 59 -13.14 -1.88 7.84
N ASN A 60 -12.45 -3.01 8.03
CA ASN A 60 -11.93 -3.44 9.33
C ASN A 60 -10.41 -3.26 9.42
N LYS A 61 -9.97 -1.99 9.46
CA LYS A 61 -8.53 -1.68 9.48
C LYS A 61 -7.87 -2.21 10.76
N PRO A 62 -6.76 -2.95 10.67
CA PRO A 62 -6.10 -3.50 11.84
C PRO A 62 -5.47 -2.38 12.69
N LYS A 63 -5.43 -2.57 14.02
CA LYS A 63 -4.87 -1.58 14.97
C LYS A 63 -3.45 -1.15 14.61
N MET A 64 -2.61 -2.08 14.15
CA MET A 64 -1.24 -1.75 13.72
C MET A 64 -1.20 -0.74 12.56
N PHE A 65 -2.18 -0.79 11.66
CA PHE A 65 -2.28 0.17 10.57
C PHE A 65 -2.70 1.54 11.11
N LEU A 66 -3.75 1.58 11.93
CA LEU A 66 -4.26 2.82 12.51
C LEU A 66 -3.24 3.51 13.43
N ASN A 67 -2.40 2.74 14.13
CA ASN A 67 -1.31 3.29 14.94
C ASN A 67 -0.21 3.97 14.08
N LEU A 68 0.01 3.48 12.87
CA LEU A 68 0.97 4.07 11.92
C LEU A 68 0.34 5.21 11.13
N PHE A 69 -0.94 5.08 10.77
CA PHE A 69 -1.69 6.00 9.92
C PHE A 69 -3.04 6.34 10.58
N PRO A 70 -3.06 7.29 11.55
CA PRO A 70 -4.24 7.57 12.37
C PRO A 70 -5.46 8.08 11.58
N LYS A 71 -5.24 8.68 10.40
CA LYS A 71 -6.34 9.09 9.51
C LYS A 71 -7.13 7.90 8.96
N GLY A 72 -6.54 6.69 8.97
CA GLY A 72 -7.20 5.49 8.47
C GLY A 72 -7.46 5.51 6.97
N THR A 73 -6.80 6.38 6.21
CA THR A 73 -6.90 6.44 4.73
C THR A 73 -5.80 5.60 4.10
N THR A 74 -5.98 5.21 2.84
CA THR A 74 -4.95 4.53 2.03
C THR A 74 -4.68 5.32 0.75
N PRO A 75 -3.46 5.24 0.18
CA PRO A 75 -2.33 4.41 0.62
C PRO A 75 -1.62 4.91 1.89
N GLY A 76 -0.99 3.98 2.60
CA GLY A 76 -0.03 4.26 3.66
C GLY A 76 1.36 3.81 3.23
N CYS A 77 2.37 4.64 3.43
CA CYS A 77 3.76 4.32 3.12
C CYS A 77 4.65 4.51 4.36
N LEU A 78 5.44 3.48 4.66
CA LEU A 78 6.52 3.53 5.64
C LEU A 78 7.85 3.39 4.92
N TYR A 79 8.67 4.45 4.97
CA TYR A 79 10.00 4.47 4.36
C TYR A 79 11.01 5.06 5.35
N ARG A 80 12.03 4.28 5.74
CA ARG A 80 13.09 4.71 6.68
C ARG A 80 12.55 5.38 7.96
N GLY A 81 11.46 4.85 8.51
CA GLY A 81 10.78 5.39 9.70
C GLY A 81 9.84 6.57 9.43
N GLN A 82 9.88 7.17 8.24
CA GLN A 82 8.93 8.21 7.82
C GLN A 82 7.60 7.58 7.42
N ARG A 83 6.50 8.18 7.88
CA ARG A 83 5.13 7.76 7.62
C ARG A 83 4.46 8.77 6.70
N LEU A 84 3.94 8.32 5.57
CA LEU A 84 3.24 9.14 4.60
C LEU A 84 1.86 8.53 4.34
N ASN A 85 0.81 9.34 4.36
CA ASN A 85 -0.57 8.87 4.14
C ASN A 85 -1.30 9.61 3.01
N GLU A 86 -0.62 10.58 2.38
CA GLU A 86 -1.11 11.33 1.24
C GLU A 86 -0.39 10.86 -0.03
N THR A 87 -1.15 10.51 -1.07
CA THR A 87 -0.61 10.00 -2.33
C THR A 87 0.39 10.96 -2.95
N ALA A 88 0.12 12.27 -2.94
CA ALA A 88 1.00 13.28 -3.50
C ALA A 88 2.38 13.29 -2.83
N ASP A 89 2.43 13.12 -1.50
CA ASP A 89 3.70 13.11 -0.77
C ASP A 89 4.48 11.80 -0.99
N ILE A 90 3.77 10.69 -1.15
CA ILE A 90 4.36 9.41 -1.54
C ILE A 90 4.98 9.50 -2.95
N LEU A 91 4.30 10.13 -3.91
CA LEU A 91 4.83 10.32 -5.25
C LEU A 91 6.05 11.24 -5.25
N LYS A 92 6.02 12.34 -4.51
CA LYS A 92 7.19 13.23 -4.33
C LYS A 92 8.38 12.46 -3.74
N LEU A 93 8.14 11.60 -2.74
CA LEU A 93 9.19 10.75 -2.18
C LEU A 93 9.77 9.82 -3.25
N ILE A 94 8.92 9.13 -4.01
CA ILE A 94 9.37 8.22 -5.07
C ILE A 94 10.24 8.96 -6.10
N CYS A 95 9.77 10.10 -6.60
CA CYS A 95 10.52 10.90 -7.57
C CYS A 95 11.86 11.39 -6.99
N ARG A 96 11.88 11.87 -5.75
CA ARG A 96 13.10 12.38 -5.11
C ARG A 96 14.14 11.29 -4.88
N GLU A 97 13.71 10.11 -4.43
CA GLU A 97 14.63 9.03 -4.03
C GLU A 97 15.05 8.14 -5.21
N PHE A 98 14.21 8.03 -6.25
CA PHE A 98 14.38 7.05 -7.33
C PHE A 98 14.22 7.61 -8.75
N GLY A 99 13.84 8.88 -8.91
CA GLY A 99 13.46 9.47 -10.20
C GLY A 99 14.59 9.55 -11.22
N GLU A 100 15.85 9.71 -10.79
CA GLU A 100 17.00 9.75 -11.71
C GLU A 100 17.53 8.36 -12.09
N SER A 101 17.10 7.30 -11.39
CA SER A 101 17.69 5.96 -11.54
C SER A 101 16.93 5.04 -12.52
N HIS A 102 15.83 5.51 -13.12
CA HIS A 102 14.88 4.67 -13.87
C HIS A 102 14.30 5.33 -15.15
N ILE A 103 14.95 6.39 -15.65
CA ILE A 103 14.79 6.88 -17.04
C ILE A 103 15.91 6.30 -17.89
#